data_AF-A0AAN7EIJ1-F1
#
_entry.id   AF-A0AAN7EIJ1-F1
#
_cell.length_a   1.000
_cell.length_b   1.000
_cell.length_c   1.000
_cell.angle_alpha   90.00
_cell.angle_beta   90.00
_cell.angle_gamma   90.00
#
_symmetry.space_group_name_H-M   'P 1'
#
loop_
_entity.id
_entity.type
_entity.pdbx_description
1 polymer ?
#
loop_
_entity_poly.entity_id
_entity_poly.type
_entity_poly.pdbx_seq_one_letter_code
_entity_poly.pdbx_strand_id
1 'polypeptide(L)'
;MTLLNCLLSAWYGLPFVSKNNLLVSTINGAGAGIEVIYVLIFIVYAPKKEKTKILGLFTFVLTFFAAVVLISLLALHGNARKLFCGFATAVFSIIMYGSPLSIMRTVIRTKSVEFMPFFLSLFVFLCGTSWFIYGLLGNDPFVYVNNGFGSFLGALQLILYFIYRKNKGKGKNEDKSTGVVSVELGLPDKELSNTNSAQNGHV
;
A
#
# COMPACT_ATOMS: atom_id res chain seq x y z
N MET A 1 -12.41 6.53 -2.13
CA MET A 1 -12.85 5.45 -1.21
C MET A 1 -12.26 5.64 0.19
N THR A 2 -10.96 5.90 0.33
CA THR A 2 -10.31 6.17 1.63
C THR A 2 -11.01 7.26 2.43
N LEU A 3 -11.25 8.43 1.84
CA LEU A 3 -12.02 9.51 2.50
C LEU A 3 -13.36 9.03 3.06
N LEU A 4 -14.13 8.28 2.27
CA LEU A 4 -15.44 7.77 2.70
C LEU A 4 -15.29 6.80 3.89
N ASN A 5 -14.33 5.88 3.82
CA ASN A 5 -14.07 4.95 4.91
C ASN A 5 -13.63 5.68 6.18
N CYS A 6 -12.78 6.70 6.07
CA CYS A 6 -12.38 7.54 7.19
C CYS A 6 -13.58 8.29 7.79
N LEU A 7 -14.44 8.91 6.97
CA LEU A 7 -15.63 9.59 7.46
C LEU A 7 -16.60 8.63 8.18
N LEU A 8 -16.88 7.46 7.59
CA LEU A 8 -17.74 6.44 8.19
C LEU A 8 -17.15 5.88 9.49
N SER A 9 -15.86 5.57 9.50
CA SER A 9 -15.16 5.08 10.69
C SER A 9 -15.10 6.14 11.79
N ALA A 10 -14.90 7.41 11.42
CA ALA A 10 -14.92 8.53 12.34
C ALA A 10 -16.30 8.66 12.99
N TRP A 11 -17.37 8.60 12.20
CA TRP A 11 -18.74 8.62 12.67
C TRP A 11 -19.06 7.43 13.58
N TYR A 12 -18.63 6.23 13.20
CA TYR A 12 -18.80 5.02 14.00
C TYR A 12 -18.14 5.12 15.38
N GLY A 13 -16.95 5.74 15.44
CA GLY A 13 -16.19 5.91 16.68
C GLY A 13 -16.76 6.94 17.66
N LEU A 14 -17.76 7.73 17.26
CA LEU A 14 -18.35 8.74 18.15
C LEU A 14 -19.06 8.07 19.33
N PRO A 15 -18.97 8.63 20.55
CA PRO A 15 -19.41 7.97 21.79
C PRO A 15 -20.91 7.68 21.82
N PHE A 16 -21.72 8.44 21.08
CA PHE A 16 -23.15 8.18 20.94
C PHE A 16 -23.46 7.07 19.93
N VAL A 17 -22.57 6.77 18.97
CA VAL A 17 -22.75 5.66 18.00
C VAL A 17 -22.18 4.37 18.56
N SER A 18 -20.91 4.38 18.97
CA SER A 18 -20.27 3.26 19.63
C SER A 18 -19.49 3.71 20.86
N LYS A 19 -19.84 3.13 22.02
CA LYS A 19 -19.17 3.42 23.29
C LYS A 19 -17.71 2.94 23.23
N ASN A 20 -16.82 3.70 23.88
CA ASN A 20 -15.39 3.39 24.04
C ASN A 20 -14.54 3.38 22.75
N ASN A 21 -15.10 3.78 21.60
CA ASN A 21 -14.38 3.80 20.31
C ASN A 21 -13.83 5.19 19.92
N LEU A 22 -13.64 6.09 20.89
CA LEU A 22 -13.22 7.47 20.62
C LEU A 22 -11.89 7.56 19.86
N LEU A 23 -10.95 6.63 20.10
CA LEU A 23 -9.69 6.60 19.36
C LEU A 23 -9.89 6.30 17.88
N VAL A 24 -10.89 5.48 17.52
CA VAL A 24 -11.27 5.25 16.12
C VAL A 24 -11.76 6.57 15.51
N SER A 25 -12.51 7.37 16.26
CA SER A 25 -12.99 8.68 15.81
C SER A 25 -11.86 9.66 15.55
N THR A 26 -10.89 9.76 16.46
CA THR A 26 -9.82 10.76 16.36
C THR A 26 -8.88 10.47 15.20
N ILE A 27 -8.43 9.22 15.06
CA ILE A 27 -7.49 8.85 13.98
C ILE A 27 -8.14 8.97 12.60
N ASN A 28 -9.40 8.53 12.47
CA ASN A 28 -10.09 8.57 11.19
C ASN A 28 -10.56 9.99 10.86
N GLY A 29 -10.87 10.81 11.85
CA GLY A 29 -11.12 12.24 11.66
C GLY A 29 -9.89 12.96 11.14
N ALA A 30 -8.71 12.72 11.73
CA ALA A 30 -7.44 13.23 11.23
C ALA A 30 -7.14 12.73 9.80
N GLY A 31 -7.34 11.43 9.55
CA GLY A 31 -7.20 10.83 8.23
C GLY A 31 -8.14 11.45 7.19
N ALA A 32 -9.40 11.71 7.55
CA ALA A 32 -10.34 12.40 6.67
C ALA A 32 -9.86 13.82 6.34
N GLY A 33 -9.32 14.56 7.31
CA GLY A 33 -8.71 15.88 7.07
C GLY A 33 -7.56 15.82 6.06
N ILE A 34 -6.65 14.87 6.24
CA ILE A 34 -5.53 14.62 5.32
C ILE A 34 -6.04 14.26 3.91
N GLU A 35 -7.00 13.35 3.81
CA GLU A 35 -7.60 12.93 2.54
C GLU A 35 -8.31 14.09 1.82
N VAL A 36 -9.02 14.96 2.55
CA VAL A 36 -9.62 16.17 1.97
C VAL A 36 -8.53 17.08 1.37
N ILE A 37 -7.43 17.29 2.09
CA ILE A 37 -6.30 18.08 1.57
C ILE A 37 -5.75 17.46 0.29
N TYR A 38 -5.54 16.14 0.26
CA TYR A 38 -5.09 15.44 -0.95
C TYR A 38 -6.06 15.61 -2.13
N VAL A 39 -7.36 15.47 -1.90
CA VAL A 39 -8.39 15.65 -2.93
C VAL A 39 -8.41 17.09 -3.44
N LEU A 40 -8.31 18.09 -2.56
CA LEU A 40 -8.27 19.50 -2.94
C LEU A 40 -7.06 19.83 -3.81
N ILE A 41 -5.87 19.38 -3.41
CA ILE A 41 -4.64 19.51 -4.21
C ILE A 41 -4.86 18.87 -5.58
N PHE A 42 -5.40 17.65 -5.64
CA PHE A 42 -5.68 16.98 -6.91
C PHE A 42 -6.64 17.80 -7.80
N ILE A 43 -7.72 18.34 -7.24
CA ILE A 43 -8.70 19.15 -7.99
C ILE A 43 -8.08 20.46 -8.51
N VAL A 44 -7.12 21.04 -7.81
CA VAL A 44 -6.42 22.26 -8.24
C VAL A 44 -5.50 21.96 -9.42
N TYR A 45 -4.71 20.88 -9.37
CA TYR A 45 -3.64 20.63 -10.33
C TYR A 45 -3.98 19.63 -11.46
N ALA A 46 -5.08 18.88 -11.36
CA ALA A 46 -5.42 17.86 -12.34
C ALA A 46 -5.97 18.42 -13.67
N PRO A 47 -5.74 17.73 -14.80
CA PRO A 47 -6.36 18.06 -16.08
C PRO A 47 -7.90 18.05 -16.01
N LYS A 48 -8.55 18.90 -16.82
CA LYS A 48 -10.01 19.13 -16.78
C LYS A 48 -10.86 17.85 -16.80
N LYS A 49 -10.50 16.84 -17.61
CA LYS A 49 -11.22 15.57 -17.69
C LYS A 49 -11.22 14.80 -16.35
N GLU A 50 -10.05 14.61 -15.76
CA GLU A 50 -9.92 13.89 -14.48
C GLU A 50 -10.49 14.70 -13.32
N LYS A 51 -10.35 16.03 -13.36
CA LYS A 51 -10.92 16.94 -12.36
C LYS A 51 -12.44 16.77 -12.22
N THR A 52 -13.19 16.77 -13.33
CA THR A 52 -14.65 16.60 -13.29
C THR A 52 -15.05 15.25 -12.71
N LYS A 53 -14.32 14.18 -13.07
CA LYS A 53 -14.56 12.83 -12.54
C LYS A 53 -14.33 12.77 -11.02
N ILE A 54 -13.20 13.30 -10.54
CA ILE A 54 -12.89 13.32 -9.11
C ILE A 54 -13.82 14.23 -8.33
N LEU A 55 -14.23 15.37 -8.89
CA LEU A 55 -15.23 16.25 -8.26
C LEU A 55 -16.59 15.55 -8.14
N GLY A 56 -17.03 14.82 -9.18
CA GLY A 56 -18.23 14.00 -9.14
C GLY A 56 -18.14 12.90 -8.06
N LEU A 57 -17.00 12.22 -7.95
CA LEU A 57 -16.80 11.21 -6.91
C LEU A 57 -16.76 11.82 -5.50
N PHE A 58 -16.13 12.99 -5.33
CA PHE A 58 -16.04 13.69 -4.06
C PHE A 58 -17.42 14.15 -3.56
N THR A 59 -18.21 14.76 -4.45
CA THR A 59 -19.60 15.16 -4.14
C THR A 59 -20.48 13.95 -3.81
N PHE A 60 -20.32 12.85 -4.53
CA PHE A 60 -20.98 11.58 -4.19
C PHE A 60 -20.61 11.08 -2.79
N VAL A 61 -19.32 11.08 -2.44
CA VAL A 61 -18.83 10.64 -1.12
C VAL A 61 -19.44 11.48 0.01
N LEU A 62 -19.47 12.80 -0.14
CA LEU A 62 -20.05 13.69 0.86
C LEU A 62 -21.56 13.49 1.00
N THR A 63 -22.27 13.34 -0.12
CA THR A 63 -23.72 13.11 -0.14
C THR A 63 -24.08 11.77 0.49
N PHE A 64 -23.36 10.71 0.13
CA PHE A 64 -23.56 9.38 0.70
C PHE A 64 -23.26 9.38 2.21
N PHE A 65 -22.16 10.01 2.64
CA PHE A 65 -21.84 10.13 4.05
C PHE A 65 -22.92 10.89 4.82
N ALA A 66 -23.39 12.03 4.29
CA ALA A 66 -24.47 12.80 4.89
C ALA A 66 -25.77 11.99 5.01
N ALA A 67 -26.12 11.19 4.00
CA ALA A 67 -27.27 10.30 4.05
C ALA A 67 -27.14 9.26 5.17
N VAL A 68 -25.98 8.61 5.31
CA VAL A 68 -25.70 7.67 6.40
C VAL A 68 -25.85 8.34 7.77
N VAL A 69 -25.30 9.55 7.94
CA VAL A 69 -25.42 10.34 9.17
C VAL A 69 -26.89 10.65 9.49
N LEU A 70 -27.65 11.15 8.52
CA LEU A 70 -29.06 11.50 8.72
C LEU A 70 -29.91 10.28 9.08
N ILE A 71 -29.74 9.15 8.37
CA ILE A 71 -30.45 7.90 8.68
C ILE A 71 -30.06 7.41 10.09
N SER A 72 -28.76 7.45 10.40
CA SER A 72 -28.21 7.05 11.70
C SER A 72 -28.81 7.87 12.85
N LEU A 73 -29.00 9.18 12.67
CA LEU A 73 -29.53 10.07 13.72
C LEU A 73 -31.05 10.08 13.81
N LEU A 74 -31.76 10.08 12.68
CA LEU A 74 -33.19 10.33 12.62
C LEU A 74 -34.01 9.04 12.66
N ALA A 75 -33.50 7.95 12.07
CA ALA A 75 -34.26 6.70 11.92
C ALA A 75 -33.84 5.60 12.89
N LEU A 76 -32.61 5.67 13.45
CA LEU A 76 -32.04 4.58 14.23
C LEU A 76 -31.63 5.00 15.65
N HIS A 77 -31.85 4.11 16.62
CA HIS A 77 -31.56 4.36 18.03
C HIS A 77 -30.76 3.21 18.64
N GLY A 78 -29.92 3.54 19.63
CA GLY A 78 -29.17 2.57 20.43
C GLY A 78 -28.37 1.57 19.59
N ASN A 79 -28.64 0.27 19.80
CA ASN A 79 -27.90 -0.81 19.15
C ASN A 79 -28.11 -0.85 17.63
N ALA A 80 -29.30 -0.52 17.12
CA ALA A 80 -29.58 -0.52 15.68
C ALA A 80 -28.68 0.50 14.94
N ARG A 81 -28.47 1.67 15.55
CA ARG A 81 -27.55 2.70 15.06
C ARG A 81 -26.11 2.19 15.01
N LYS A 82 -25.65 1.55 16.09
CA LYS A 82 -24.31 0.96 16.16
C LYS A 82 -24.10 -0.07 15.05
N LEU A 83 -25.03 -1.01 14.89
CA LEU A 83 -24.95 -2.06 13.86
C LEU A 83 -24.93 -1.47 12.45
N PHE A 84 -25.85 -0.54 12.14
CA PHE A 84 -25.92 0.10 10.83
C PHE A 84 -24.60 0.81 10.45
N CYS A 85 -24.08 1.66 11.33
CA CYS A 85 -22.81 2.37 11.10
C CYS A 85 -21.61 1.42 11.05
N GLY A 86 -21.62 0.36 11.88
CA GLY A 86 -20.59 -0.67 11.91
C GLY A 86 -20.53 -1.45 10.60
N PHE A 87 -21.67 -1.89 10.07
CA PHE A 87 -21.75 -2.57 8.78
C PHE A 87 -21.32 -1.67 7.63
N ALA A 88 -21.77 -0.40 7.60
CA ALA A 88 -21.32 0.55 6.59
C ALA A 88 -19.79 0.69 6.59
N THR A 89 -19.20 0.90 7.77
CA THR A 89 -17.73 0.96 7.92
C THR A 89 -17.04 -0.32 7.46
N ALA A 90 -17.55 -1.49 7.86
CA ALA A 90 -16.95 -2.78 7.51
C ALA A 90 -16.97 -3.04 6.00
N VAL A 91 -18.10 -2.78 5.32
CA VAL A 91 -18.22 -2.98 3.86
C VAL A 91 -17.19 -2.14 3.11
N PHE A 92 -17.08 -0.85 3.43
CA PHE A 92 -16.13 0.04 2.74
C PHE A 92 -14.67 -0.27 3.07
N SER A 93 -14.39 -0.73 4.29
CA SER A 93 -13.05 -1.22 4.64
C SER A 93 -12.66 -2.47 3.85
N ILE A 94 -13.58 -3.42 3.67
CA ILE A 94 -13.35 -4.63 2.85
C ILE A 94 -13.04 -4.23 1.40
N ILE A 95 -13.80 -3.29 0.83
CA ILE A 95 -13.54 -2.77 -0.52
C ILE A 95 -12.13 -2.18 -0.62
N MET A 96 -11.68 -1.46 0.41
CA MET A 96 -10.33 -0.88 0.43
C MET A 96 -9.21 -1.92 0.42
N TYR A 97 -9.43 -3.10 1.00
CA TYR A 97 -8.45 -4.20 0.95
C TYR A 97 -8.19 -4.72 -0.47
N GLY A 98 -9.00 -4.35 -1.46
CA GLY A 98 -8.71 -4.59 -2.87
C GLY A 98 -7.37 -3.99 -3.32
N SER A 99 -6.98 -2.83 -2.79
CA SER A 99 -5.71 -2.17 -3.14
C SER A 99 -4.48 -2.98 -2.72
N PRO A 100 -4.27 -3.36 -1.43
CA PRO A 100 -3.14 -4.18 -1.03
C PRO A 100 -3.12 -5.55 -1.72
N LEU A 101 -4.28 -6.17 -1.95
CA LEU A 101 -4.39 -7.41 -2.71
C LEU A 101 -3.89 -7.25 -4.16
N SER A 102 -4.24 -6.14 -4.82
CA SER A 102 -3.75 -5.82 -6.16
C SER A 102 -2.22 -5.68 -6.18
N ILE A 103 -1.64 -5.00 -5.19
CA ILE A 103 -0.17 -4.86 -5.08
C ILE A 103 0.49 -6.22 -4.86
N MET A 104 -0.05 -7.08 -4.00
CA MET A 104 0.46 -8.44 -3.79
C MET A 104 0.44 -9.25 -5.09
N ARG A 105 -0.65 -9.16 -5.88
CA ARG A 105 -0.75 -9.79 -7.19
C ARG A 105 0.32 -9.27 -8.15
N THR A 106 0.57 -7.96 -8.16
CA THR A 106 1.63 -7.35 -8.96
C THR A 106 3.00 -7.90 -8.56
N VAL A 107 3.34 -7.95 -7.26
CA VAL A 107 4.62 -8.49 -6.77
C VAL A 107 4.81 -9.96 -7.21
N ILE A 108 3.76 -10.79 -7.15
CA ILE A 108 3.82 -12.19 -7.55
C ILE A 108 4.08 -12.34 -9.06
N ARG A 109 3.46 -11.48 -9.88
CA ARG A 109 3.61 -11.48 -11.34
C ARG A 109 4.94 -10.91 -11.81
N THR A 110 5.34 -9.77 -11.27
CA THR A 110 6.58 -9.07 -11.67
C THR A 110 7.82 -9.65 -10.98
N LYS A 111 7.64 -10.49 -9.95
CA LYS A 111 8.71 -11.03 -9.12
C LYS A 111 9.56 -9.93 -8.45
N SER A 112 9.02 -8.70 -8.36
CA SER A 112 9.71 -7.51 -7.87
C SER A 112 8.90 -6.85 -6.74
N VAL A 113 9.60 -6.40 -5.70
CA VAL A 113 9.03 -5.73 -4.52
C VAL A 113 9.06 -4.20 -4.63
N GLU A 114 9.28 -3.66 -5.84
CA GLU A 114 9.42 -2.23 -6.08
C GLU A 114 8.21 -1.40 -5.62
N PHE A 115 7.00 -1.94 -5.82
CA PHE A 115 5.75 -1.31 -5.40
C PHE A 115 5.34 -1.64 -3.96
N MET A 116 6.18 -2.36 -3.20
CA MET A 116 5.91 -2.79 -1.83
C MET A 116 7.15 -2.58 -0.94
N PRO A 117 7.40 -1.34 -0.47
CA PRO A 117 8.52 -1.06 0.42
C PRO A 117 8.30 -1.70 1.79
N PHE A 118 9.38 -2.27 2.36
CA PHE A 118 9.35 -3.03 3.61
C PHE A 118 8.67 -2.28 4.77
N PHE A 119 9.09 -1.04 5.02
CA PHE A 119 8.60 -0.27 6.16
C PHE A 119 7.10 0.00 6.05
N LEU A 120 6.58 0.23 4.84
CA LEU A 120 5.15 0.44 4.64
C LEU A 120 4.35 -0.81 5.02
N SER A 121 4.78 -1.99 4.55
CA SER A 121 4.15 -3.26 4.94
C SER A 121 4.26 -3.53 6.44
N LEU A 122 5.42 -3.23 7.06
CA LEU A 122 5.64 -3.41 8.50
C LEU A 122 4.71 -2.53 9.33
N PHE A 123 4.63 -1.23 9.01
CA PHE A 123 3.77 -0.31 9.75
C PHE A 123 2.29 -0.61 9.53
N VAL A 124 1.88 -1.06 8.33
CA VAL A 124 0.50 -1.53 8.10
C VAL A 124 0.19 -2.75 8.96
N PHE A 125 1.10 -3.73 9.03
CA PHE A 125 0.94 -4.91 9.88
C PHE A 125 0.84 -4.56 11.37
N LEU A 126 1.76 -3.73 11.88
CA LEU A 126 1.77 -3.31 13.27
C LEU A 126 0.52 -2.50 13.61
N CYS A 127 0.15 -1.54 12.77
CA CYS A 127 -1.06 -0.74 12.95
C CYS A 127 -2.32 -1.61 12.96
N GLY A 128 -2.48 -2.50 11.97
CA GLY A 128 -3.60 -3.44 11.92
C GLY A 128 -3.67 -4.34 13.15
N THR A 129 -2.52 -4.82 13.63
CA THR A 129 -2.44 -5.65 14.84
C THR A 129 -2.80 -4.87 16.10
N SER A 130 -2.35 -3.62 16.24
CA SER A 130 -2.73 -2.75 17.35
C SER A 130 -4.23 -2.50 17.37
N TRP A 131 -4.85 -2.21 16.22
CA TRP A 131 -6.31 -2.02 16.14
C TRP A 131 -7.09 -3.32 16.35
N PHE A 132 -6.55 -4.45 15.93
CA PHE A 132 -7.12 -5.77 16.22
C PHE A 132 -7.19 -6.01 17.72
N ILE A 133 -6.07 -5.84 18.43
CA ILE A 133 -6.00 -5.97 19.89
C ILE A 133 -6.94 -4.97 20.58
N TYR A 134 -6.94 -3.71 20.13
CA TYR A 134 -7.85 -2.69 20.65
C TYR A 134 -9.32 -3.10 20.50
N GLY A 135 -9.71 -3.61 19.34
CA GLY A 135 -11.07 -4.10 19.10
C GLY A 135 -11.43 -5.31 19.96
N LEU A 136 -10.48 -6.22 20.21
CA LEU A 136 -10.68 -7.35 21.12
C LEU A 136 -10.91 -6.89 22.57
N LEU A 137 -10.09 -5.96 23.05
CA LEU A 137 -10.22 -5.39 24.41
C LEU A 137 -11.55 -4.64 24.58
N GLY A 138 -11.99 -3.92 23.55
CA GLY A 138 -13.29 -3.24 23.52
C GLY A 138 -14.48 -4.16 23.23
N ASN A 139 -14.23 -5.45 22.96
CA ASN A 139 -15.21 -6.44 22.49
C ASN A 139 -16.09 -5.91 21.33
N ASP A 140 -15.46 -5.26 20.34
CA ASP A 140 -16.14 -4.64 19.22
C ASP A 140 -15.84 -5.40 17.90
N PRO A 141 -16.78 -6.22 17.39
CA PRO A 141 -16.56 -7.05 16.21
C PRO A 141 -16.26 -6.25 14.95
N PHE A 142 -16.83 -5.05 14.80
CA PHE A 142 -16.57 -4.23 13.62
C PHE A 142 -15.13 -3.73 13.58
N VAL A 143 -14.52 -3.52 14.76
CA VAL A 143 -13.13 -3.10 14.87
C VAL A 143 -12.18 -4.30 14.74
N TYR A 144 -12.35 -5.35 15.54
CA TYR A 144 -11.38 -6.46 15.52
C TYR A 144 -11.49 -7.30 14.24
N VAL A 145 -12.69 -7.62 13.71
CA VAL A 145 -12.77 -8.47 12.51
C VAL A 145 -12.07 -7.78 11.34
N ASN A 146 -12.41 -6.52 11.11
CA ASN A 146 -11.87 -5.73 10.01
C ASN A 146 -10.35 -5.58 10.12
N ASN A 147 -9.84 -5.12 11.27
CA ASN A 147 -8.41 -4.93 11.47
C ASN A 147 -7.63 -6.27 11.53
N GLY A 148 -8.28 -7.36 11.93
CA GLY A 148 -7.72 -8.71 11.83
C GLY A 148 -7.44 -9.10 10.38
N PHE A 149 -8.39 -8.85 9.46
CA PHE A 149 -8.15 -9.01 8.02
C PHE A 149 -7.01 -8.10 7.53
N GLY A 150 -6.98 -6.83 7.95
CA GLY A 150 -5.90 -5.91 7.61
C GLY A 150 -4.52 -6.39 8.09
N SER A 151 -4.43 -6.87 9.33
CA SER A 151 -3.21 -7.45 9.91
C SER A 151 -2.78 -8.70 9.15
N PHE A 152 -3.72 -9.61 8.85
CA PHE A 152 -3.44 -10.80 8.04
C PHE A 152 -2.87 -10.44 6.66
N LEU A 153 -3.48 -9.49 5.96
CA LEU A 153 -2.96 -9.01 4.68
C LEU A 153 -1.57 -8.37 4.84
N GLY A 154 -1.35 -7.55 5.87
CA GLY A 154 -0.03 -6.96 6.16
C GLY A 154 1.05 -8.02 6.43
N ALA A 155 0.71 -9.10 7.14
CA ALA A 155 1.60 -10.24 7.34
C ALA A 155 1.94 -10.93 6.01
N LEU A 156 0.95 -11.16 5.13
CA LEU A 156 1.20 -11.70 3.81
C LEU A 156 2.08 -10.78 2.95
N GLN A 157 1.90 -9.46 3.03
CA GLN A 157 2.77 -8.49 2.36
C GLN A 157 4.23 -8.62 2.83
N LEU A 158 4.47 -8.75 4.14
CA LEU A 158 5.81 -8.99 4.69
C LEU A 158 6.42 -10.31 4.20
N ILE A 159 5.63 -11.40 4.21
CA ILE A 159 6.07 -12.71 3.72
C ILE A 159 6.50 -12.62 2.24
N LEU A 160 5.66 -12.04 1.40
CA LEU A 160 5.97 -11.87 -0.03
C LEU A 160 7.21 -10.99 -0.25
N TYR A 161 7.37 -9.94 0.55
CA TYR A 161 8.56 -9.10 0.50
C TYR A 161 9.84 -9.92 0.73
N PHE A 162 9.89 -10.75 1.77
CA PHE A 162 11.07 -11.57 2.05
C PHE A 162 11.36 -12.63 0.99
N ILE A 163 10.31 -13.25 0.42
CA ILE A 163 10.45 -14.25 -0.65
C ILE A 163 11.04 -13.60 -1.91
N TYR A 164 10.46 -12.49 -2.39
CA TYR A 164 10.83 -11.90 -3.68
C TYR A 164 12.06 -10.98 -3.61
N ARG A 165 12.34 -10.35 -2.46
CA ARG A 165 13.60 -9.62 -2.25
C ARG A 165 14.80 -10.56 -2.39
N LYS A 166 14.71 -11.78 -1.84
CA LYS A 166 15.79 -12.77 -1.86
C LYS A 166 16.04 -13.33 -3.26
N ASN A 167 15.00 -13.50 -4.09
CA ASN A 167 15.15 -13.98 -5.46
C ASN A 167 15.84 -12.98 -6.39
N LYS A 168 15.72 -11.67 -6.15
CA LYS A 168 16.45 -10.64 -6.92
C LYS A 168 17.98 -10.71 -6.71
N GLY A 169 18.44 -11.35 -5.62
CA GLY A 169 19.86 -11.57 -5.32
C GLY A 169 20.46 -12.86 -5.86
N LYS A 170 19.66 -13.82 -6.34
CA LYS A 170 20.16 -15.09 -6.90
C LYS A 170 20.44 -15.04 -8.41
N GLY A 171 19.85 -14.09 -9.14
CA GLY A 171 20.07 -13.91 -10.59
C GLY A 171 21.26 -13.03 -10.97
N LYS A 172 22.18 -12.72 -10.05
CA LYS A 172 23.39 -11.90 -10.33
C LYS A 172 24.72 -12.60 -10.00
N ASN A 173 24.70 -13.88 -9.60
CA ASN A 173 25.88 -14.63 -9.16
C ASN A 173 26.15 -15.92 -9.96
N GLU A 174 25.68 -16.01 -11.21
CA GLU A 174 26.03 -17.11 -12.13
C GLU A 174 26.63 -16.60 -13.44
N ASP A 175 27.50 -15.58 -13.37
CA ASP A 175 28.35 -15.23 -14.52
C ASP A 175 29.68 -14.57 -14.12
N LYS A 176 30.36 -15.16 -13.13
CA LYS A 176 31.79 -14.90 -12.86
C LYS A 176 32.53 -16.18 -12.55
N SER A 177 32.62 -17.04 -13.56
CA SER A 177 33.76 -17.93 -13.70
C SER A 177 34.03 -18.07 -15.19
N THR A 178 35.05 -17.37 -15.68
CA THR A 178 36.15 -17.87 -16.51
C THR A 178 36.81 -16.65 -17.16
N GLY A 179 38.06 -16.37 -16.80
CA GLY A 179 38.81 -15.26 -17.40
C GLY A 179 39.89 -14.73 -16.47
N VAL A 180 40.85 -15.59 -16.13
CA VAL A 180 42.17 -15.14 -15.67
C VAL A 180 42.78 -14.33 -16.81
N VAL A 181 42.97 -13.02 -16.65
CA VAL A 181 44.00 -12.27 -17.38
C VAL A 181 44.64 -11.26 -16.42
N SER A 182 45.89 -11.59 -16.13
CA SER A 182 47.03 -10.78 -15.71
C SER A 182 46.83 -9.27 -15.63
N VAL A 183 47.12 -8.73 -14.44
CA VAL A 183 47.41 -7.31 -14.25
C VAL A 183 48.77 -7.03 -14.87
N GLU A 184 48.81 -6.37 -16.03
CA GLU A 184 50.03 -5.78 -16.57
C GLU A 184 49.80 -4.30 -16.86
N LEU A 185 50.49 -3.44 -16.10
CA LEU A 185 50.51 -2.00 -16.26
C LEU A 185 51.20 -1.64 -17.58
N GLY A 186 50.44 -1.18 -18.57
CA GLY A 186 50.96 -0.57 -19.79
C GLY A 186 51.05 0.95 -19.68
N LEU A 187 52.26 1.49 -19.54
CA LEU A 187 52.63 2.85 -19.99
C LEU A 187 53.06 2.78 -21.48
N PRO A 188 53.08 3.90 -22.23
CA PRO A 188 52.85 3.90 -23.66
C PRO A 188 54.09 3.60 -24.52
N ASP A 189 53.79 2.97 -25.65
CA ASP A 189 54.44 2.92 -26.96
C ASP A 189 55.90 3.40 -27.09
N LYS A 190 56.76 2.44 -27.47
CA LYS A 190 57.88 2.72 -28.37
C LYS A 190 57.96 1.67 -29.46
N GLU A 191 57.94 2.18 -30.69
CA GLU A 191 58.24 1.48 -31.93
C GLU A 191 59.46 0.56 -31.82
N LEU A 192 59.32 -0.66 -32.34
CA LEU A 192 60.40 -1.29 -33.10
C LEU A 192 59.82 -2.28 -34.11
N SER A 193 59.43 -1.74 -35.26
CA SER A 193 59.31 -2.52 -36.49
C SER A 193 60.71 -3.00 -36.87
N ASN A 194 60.96 -4.31 -36.76
CA ASN A 194 62.04 -4.92 -37.51
C ASN A 194 61.74 -6.40 -37.82
N THR A 195 61.59 -6.65 -39.12
CA THR A 195 62.25 -7.72 -39.89
C THR A 195 62.20 -9.15 -39.32
N ASN A 196 61.37 -10.01 -39.92
CA ASN A 196 61.84 -10.98 -40.93
C ASN A 196 60.73 -11.95 -41.33
N SER A 197 60.26 -11.78 -42.56
CA SER A 197 59.54 -12.78 -43.35
C SER A 197 60.43 -14.00 -43.59
N ALA A 198 59.98 -15.15 -43.12
CA ALA A 198 60.43 -16.44 -43.63
C ALA A 198 59.21 -17.18 -44.17
N GLN A 199 59.16 -17.41 -45.49
CA GLN A 199 58.66 -18.68 -45.99
C GLN A 199 59.09 -18.93 -47.44
N ASN A 200 59.92 -19.96 -47.58
CA ASN A 200 60.24 -20.70 -48.78
C ASN A 200 59.08 -21.62 -49.17
N GLY A 201 58.98 -21.92 -50.47
CA GLY A 201 58.36 -23.13 -51.03
C GLY A 201 57.33 -22.82 -52.11
N HIS A 202 57.22 -23.54 -53.23
CA HIS A 202 58.03 -24.57 -53.86
C HIS A 202 57.39 -24.77 -55.26
N VAL A 203 58.23 -24.98 -56.29
CA VAL A 203 57.92 -25.43 -57.67
C VAL A 203 57.29 -24.40 -58.61
#